data_AF-J9EEC5-F1
#
_entry.id   AF-J9EEC5-F1
#
_cell.length_a   1.000
_cell.length_b   1.000
_cell.length_c   1.000
_cell.angle_alpha   90.00
_cell.angle_beta   90.00
_cell.angle_gamma   90.00
#
_symmetry.space_group_name_H-M   'P 1'
#
loop_
_entity.id
_entity.type
_entity.pdbx_description
1 polymer ?
#
loop_
_entity_poly.entity_id
_entity_poly.type
_entity_poly.pdbx_seq_one_letter_code
_entity_poly.pdbx_strand_id
1 'polypeptide(L)'
;MDQSCERATNLITAIKPYIHYVVLPVGLYAANRFFRFLIPGPHHRSKLDLRDRAVLITGASSGLGRELAICFYRRGAKVILTARSIDKLKELCEELKSLPGVINSNEPVYKYLDITDPNGVVELVSFAINQRIDVLINNAGLSMRGSCKDTPMDVHRQVSFQYI
;
A
#
# COMPACT_ATOMS: atom_id res chain seq x y z
N MET A 1 -3.48 -8.24 69.94
CA MET A 1 -4.07 -8.54 68.63
C MET A 1 -3.86 -7.30 67.77
N ASP A 2 -3.25 -7.47 66.62
CA ASP A 2 -2.36 -6.48 65.96
C ASP A 2 -3.13 -5.36 65.24
N GLN A 3 -2.89 -4.12 65.65
CA GLN A 3 -3.48 -2.89 65.09
C GLN A 3 -3.17 -2.72 63.58
N SER A 4 -2.12 -3.39 63.10
CA SER A 4 -1.73 -3.46 61.69
C SER A 4 -2.71 -4.31 60.87
N CYS A 5 -3.24 -5.39 61.45
CA CYS A 5 -4.19 -6.29 60.81
C CYS A 5 -5.57 -5.62 60.64
N GLU A 6 -5.97 -4.82 61.62
CA GLU A 6 -7.22 -4.07 61.58
C GLU A 6 -7.20 -2.96 60.51
N ARG A 7 -6.06 -2.25 60.38
CA ARG A 7 -5.85 -1.26 59.30
C ARG A 7 -5.90 -1.89 57.91
N ALA A 8 -5.28 -3.05 57.73
CA ALA A 8 -5.30 -3.78 56.46
C ALA A 8 -6.73 -4.23 56.09
N THR A 9 -7.49 -4.73 57.07
CA THR A 9 -8.87 -5.19 56.86
C THR A 9 -9.79 -4.03 56.47
N ASN A 10 -9.63 -2.87 57.10
CA ASN A 10 -10.40 -1.66 56.78
C ASN A 10 -10.07 -1.11 55.38
N LEU A 11 -8.79 -1.14 54.98
CA LEU A 11 -8.35 -0.76 53.64
C LEU A 11 -8.94 -1.66 52.55
N ILE A 12 -8.88 -2.99 52.75
CA ILE A 12 -9.46 -3.96 51.81
C ILE A 12 -10.96 -3.76 51.69
N THR A 13 -11.65 -3.50 52.80
CA THR A 13 -13.11 -3.26 52.82
C THR A 13 -13.49 -1.96 52.10
N ALA A 14 -12.69 -0.90 52.26
CA ALA A 14 -12.88 0.38 51.57
C ALA A 14 -12.61 0.31 50.06
N ILE A 15 -11.65 -0.52 49.62
CA ILE A 15 -11.26 -0.65 48.21
C ILE A 15 -12.13 -1.68 47.47
N LYS A 16 -12.75 -2.65 48.18
CA LYS A 16 -13.63 -3.70 47.64
C LYS A 16 -14.67 -3.21 46.60
N PRO A 17 -15.39 -2.08 46.81
CA PRO A 17 -16.34 -1.58 45.81
C PRO A 17 -15.67 -0.95 44.59
N TYR A 18 -14.36 -0.72 44.56
CA TYR A 18 -13.66 -0.15 43.41
C TYR A 18 -12.87 -1.17 42.58
N ILE A 19 -12.62 -2.35 43.15
CA ILE A 19 -11.86 -3.44 42.49
C ILE A 19 -12.49 -3.82 41.14
N HIS A 20 -13.82 -3.84 41.05
CA HIS A 20 -14.51 -4.24 39.82
C HIS A 20 -14.30 -3.24 38.68
N TYR A 21 -14.13 -1.94 38.97
CA TYR A 21 -13.83 -0.92 37.95
C TYR A 21 -12.42 -1.07 37.36
N VAL A 22 -11.52 -1.80 38.00
CA VAL A 22 -10.17 -2.07 37.51
C VAL A 22 -10.08 -3.47 36.88
N VAL A 23 -10.63 -4.48 37.54
CA VAL A 23 -10.57 -5.88 37.08
C VAL A 23 -11.34 -6.08 35.78
N LEU A 24 -12.50 -5.43 35.62
CA LEU A 24 -13.32 -5.59 34.43
C LEU A 24 -12.63 -5.06 33.14
N PRO A 25 -12.09 -3.82 33.08
CA PRO A 25 -11.39 -3.36 31.88
C PRO A 25 -10.07 -4.10 31.64
N VAL A 26 -9.31 -4.45 32.69
CA VAL A 26 -8.06 -5.22 32.54
C VAL A 26 -8.35 -6.63 32.03
N GLY A 27 -9.37 -7.28 32.58
CA GLY A 27 -9.83 -8.59 32.13
C GLY A 27 -10.35 -8.56 30.69
N LEU A 28 -11.15 -7.56 30.33
CA LEU A 28 -11.65 -7.37 28.97
C LEU A 28 -10.51 -7.11 27.97
N TYR A 29 -9.52 -6.30 28.36
CA TYR A 29 -8.32 -6.06 27.56
C TYR A 29 -7.49 -7.33 27.37
N ALA A 30 -7.25 -8.08 28.45
CA ALA A 30 -6.50 -9.33 28.41
C ALA A 30 -7.21 -10.39 27.54
N ALA A 31 -8.53 -10.52 27.70
CA ALA A 31 -9.37 -11.40 26.88
C ALA A 31 -9.31 -10.99 25.41
N ASN A 32 -9.52 -9.71 25.08
CA ASN A 32 -9.42 -9.20 23.71
C ASN A 32 -8.02 -9.45 23.11
N ARG A 33 -6.96 -9.23 23.89
CA ARG A 33 -5.57 -9.50 23.47
C ARG A 33 -5.34 -10.99 23.22
N PHE A 34 -5.89 -11.86 24.05
CA PHE A 34 -5.80 -13.31 23.90
C PHE A 34 -6.61 -13.82 22.70
N PHE A 35 -7.82 -13.30 22.48
CA PHE A 35 -8.63 -13.61 21.29
C PHE A 35 -7.96 -13.17 19.99
N ARG A 36 -7.31 -11.99 19.97
CA ARG A 36 -6.52 -11.54 18.82
C ARG A 36 -5.26 -12.36 18.58
N PHE A 37 -4.75 -13.03 19.60
CA PHE A 37 -3.62 -13.95 19.50
C PHE A 37 -4.04 -15.33 18.97
N LEU A 38 -5.14 -15.88 19.49
CA LEU A 38 -5.68 -17.19 19.09
C LEU A 38 -6.33 -17.18 17.71
N ILE A 39 -6.99 -16.10 17.36
CA ILE A 39 -7.63 -15.90 16.06
C ILE A 39 -6.83 -14.80 15.36
N PRO A 40 -5.67 -15.13 14.74
CA PRO A 40 -5.00 -14.18 13.88
C PRO A 40 -6.01 -13.75 12.82
N GLY A 41 -6.28 -12.44 12.75
CA GLY A 41 -7.19 -11.90 11.75
C GLY A 41 -6.78 -12.29 10.33
N PRO A 42 -7.66 -12.16 9.32
CA PRO A 42 -7.47 -12.64 7.94
C PRO A 42 -6.35 -11.94 7.14
N HIS A 43 -5.34 -11.38 7.80
CA HIS A 43 -4.20 -10.71 7.19
C HIS A 43 -2.89 -11.38 7.58
N HIS A 44 -2.83 -12.71 7.45
CA HIS A 44 -1.58 -13.42 7.29
C HIS A 44 -1.38 -13.77 5.81
N ARG A 45 -1.23 -12.74 4.95
CA ARG A 45 -0.66 -12.99 3.62
C ARG A 45 0.84 -13.21 3.82
N SER A 46 1.35 -14.36 3.41
CA SER A 46 2.78 -14.59 3.24
C SER A 46 3.39 -13.40 2.51
N LYS A 47 4.58 -12.93 2.91
CA LYS A 47 5.33 -11.92 2.14
C LYS A 47 5.32 -12.36 0.68
N LEU A 48 4.72 -11.54 -0.19
CA LEU A 48 4.67 -11.83 -1.61
C LEU A 48 6.12 -11.83 -2.11
N ASP A 49 6.59 -12.96 -2.62
CA ASP A 49 7.90 -13.01 -3.28
C ASP A 49 7.75 -12.33 -4.64
N LEU A 50 8.54 -11.28 -4.83
CA LEU A 50 8.49 -10.41 -6.01
C LEU A 50 9.60 -10.74 -7.01
N ARG A 51 10.46 -11.71 -6.70
CA ARG A 51 11.53 -12.12 -7.60
C ARG A 51 10.95 -12.67 -8.90
N ASP A 52 11.42 -12.12 -10.02
CA ASP A 52 11.02 -12.47 -11.39
C ASP A 52 9.52 -12.29 -11.71
N ARG A 53 8.76 -11.65 -10.81
CA ARG A 53 7.35 -11.29 -11.01
C ARG A 53 7.24 -10.08 -11.91
N ALA A 54 6.31 -10.15 -12.87
CA ALA A 54 6.00 -9.03 -13.74
C ALA A 54 5.12 -8.01 -13.02
N VAL A 55 5.65 -6.80 -12.80
CA VAL A 55 4.99 -5.70 -12.10
C VAL A 55 4.76 -4.56 -13.08
N LEU A 56 3.50 -4.33 -13.47
CA LEU A 56 3.09 -3.22 -14.31
C LEU A 56 2.70 -2.03 -13.44
N ILE A 57 3.33 -0.88 -13.67
CA ILE A 57 3.11 0.34 -12.88
C ILE A 57 2.62 1.46 -13.82
N THR A 58 1.44 2.01 -13.52
CA THR A 58 0.92 3.21 -14.19
C THR A 58 1.33 4.48 -13.46
N GLY A 59 1.60 5.56 -14.21
CA GLY A 59 2.09 6.81 -13.62
C GLY A 59 3.49 6.67 -13.01
N ALA A 60 4.34 5.82 -13.57
CA ALA A 60 5.67 5.50 -13.02
C ALA A 60 6.69 6.66 -13.14
N SER A 61 6.38 7.70 -13.91
CA SER A 61 7.31 8.80 -14.21
C SER A 61 7.64 9.73 -13.04
N SER A 62 6.90 9.66 -11.92
CA SER A 62 7.08 10.57 -10.79
C SER A 62 6.39 10.09 -9.52
N GLY A 63 6.73 10.71 -8.38
CA GLY A 63 6.02 10.52 -7.11
C GLY A 63 6.05 9.05 -6.64
N LEU A 64 4.92 8.58 -6.12
CA LEU A 64 4.79 7.23 -5.57
C LEU A 64 5.07 6.14 -6.62
N GLY A 65 4.61 6.30 -7.87
CA GLY A 65 4.85 5.32 -8.93
C GLY A 65 6.33 5.08 -9.21
N ARG A 66 7.13 6.15 -9.18
CA ARG A 66 8.59 6.09 -9.34
C ARG A 66 9.26 5.37 -8.17
N GLU A 67 8.91 5.74 -6.94
CA GLU A 67 9.48 5.11 -5.74
C GLU A 67 9.08 3.64 -5.61
N LEU A 68 7.86 3.30 -6.02
CA LEU A 68 7.40 1.92 -6.13
C LEU A 68 8.23 1.16 -7.16
N ALA A 69 8.47 1.72 -8.36
CA ALA A 69 9.31 1.09 -9.38
C ALA A 69 10.70 0.74 -8.83
N ILE A 70 11.35 1.68 -8.13
CA ILE A 70 12.63 1.45 -7.45
C ILE A 70 12.50 0.33 -6.42
N CYS A 71 11.49 0.37 -5.55
CA CYS A 71 11.28 -0.63 -4.51
C CYS A 71 11.03 -2.05 -5.06
N PHE A 72 10.25 -2.17 -6.15
CA PHE A 72 9.97 -3.44 -6.80
C PHE A 72 11.20 -3.97 -7.52
N TYR A 73 11.92 -3.11 -8.24
CA TYR A 73 13.14 -3.49 -8.95
C TYR A 73 14.23 -3.98 -8.00
N ARG A 74 14.44 -3.29 -6.85
CA ARG A 74 15.38 -3.74 -5.80
C ARG A 74 15.04 -5.11 -5.21
N ARG A 75 13.77 -5.54 -5.31
CA ARG A 75 13.28 -6.84 -4.86
C ARG A 75 13.32 -7.93 -5.93
N GLY A 76 13.92 -7.64 -7.10
CA GLY A 76 14.11 -8.61 -8.18
C GLY A 76 12.93 -8.72 -9.14
N ALA A 77 11.97 -7.79 -9.11
CA ALA A 77 10.83 -7.81 -10.01
C ALA A 77 11.19 -7.39 -11.44
N LYS A 78 10.42 -7.89 -12.41
CA LYS A 78 10.39 -7.42 -13.80
C LYS A 78 9.45 -6.23 -13.89
N VAL A 79 9.99 -5.03 -13.81
CA VAL A 79 9.17 -3.81 -13.80
C VAL A 79 8.84 -3.35 -15.22
N ILE A 80 7.56 -3.07 -15.46
CA ILE A 80 7.04 -2.47 -16.67
C ILE A 80 6.48 -1.10 -16.30
N LEU A 81 7.10 -0.05 -16.81
CA LEU A 81 6.87 1.33 -16.41
C LEU A 81 6.03 2.03 -17.47
N THR A 82 4.91 2.63 -17.06
CA THR A 82 4.04 3.34 -17.99
C THR A 82 3.68 4.73 -17.52
N ALA A 83 3.73 5.69 -18.43
CA ALA A 83 3.37 7.09 -18.23
C ALA A 83 3.31 7.83 -19.58
N ARG A 84 2.86 9.08 -19.56
CA ARG A 84 2.84 9.97 -20.73
C ARG A 84 4.23 10.49 -21.10
N SER A 85 5.10 10.70 -20.12
CA SER A 85 6.44 11.27 -20.32
C SER A 85 7.48 10.17 -20.54
N ILE A 86 7.70 9.77 -21.80
CA ILE A 86 8.69 8.73 -22.16
C ILE A 86 10.10 9.07 -21.68
N ASP A 87 10.51 10.34 -21.77
CA ASP A 87 11.87 10.74 -21.39
C ASP A 87 12.16 10.46 -19.90
N LYS A 88 11.18 10.74 -19.03
CA LYS A 88 11.27 10.41 -17.59
C LYS A 88 11.29 8.91 -17.33
N LEU A 89 10.60 8.12 -18.17
CA LEU A 89 10.64 6.66 -18.04
C LEU A 89 11.99 6.09 -18.46
N LYS A 90 12.60 6.63 -19.52
CA LYS A 90 13.95 6.26 -19.97
C LYS A 90 14.98 6.59 -18.89
N GLU A 91 14.93 7.80 -18.35
CA GLU A 91 15.79 8.22 -17.23
C GLU A 91 15.64 7.27 -16.03
N LEU A 92 14.41 6.94 -15.66
CA LEU A 92 14.14 5.98 -14.59
C LEU A 92 14.69 4.59 -14.90
N CYS A 93 14.60 4.10 -16.14
CA CYS A 93 15.19 2.79 -16.50
C CYS A 93 16.71 2.77 -16.30
N GLU A 94 17.41 3.83 -16.71
CA GLU A 94 18.86 3.94 -16.52
C GLU A 94 19.24 4.09 -15.05
N GLU A 95 18.44 4.83 -14.28
CA GLU A 95 18.60 4.90 -12.83
C GLU A 95 18.43 3.53 -12.18
N LEU A 96 17.38 2.78 -12.52
CA LEU A 96 17.13 1.45 -11.97
C LEU A 96 18.32 0.50 -12.19
N LYS A 97 18.91 0.53 -13.39
CA LYS A 97 20.10 -0.26 -13.74
C LYS A 97 21.35 0.15 -12.97
N SER A 98 21.47 1.43 -12.62
CA SER A 98 22.62 1.98 -11.91
C SER A 98 22.47 1.98 -10.37
N LEU A 99 21.35 1.46 -9.84
CA LEU A 99 21.11 1.40 -8.41
C LEU A 99 22.18 0.57 -7.68
N PRO A 100 22.83 1.12 -6.63
CA PRO A 100 23.84 0.41 -5.89
C PRO A 100 23.26 -0.77 -5.09
N GLY A 101 23.96 -1.90 -5.14
CA GLY A 101 23.60 -3.11 -4.38
C GLY A 101 22.37 -3.85 -4.90
N VAL A 102 21.93 -3.59 -6.13
CA VAL A 102 20.82 -4.30 -6.77
C VAL A 102 21.33 -5.52 -7.53
N ILE A 103 20.86 -6.70 -7.14
CA ILE A 103 21.10 -7.98 -7.83
C ILE A 103 19.81 -8.36 -8.57
N ASN A 104 19.44 -7.55 -9.55
CA ASN A 104 18.32 -7.82 -10.44
C ASN A 104 18.83 -7.82 -11.88
N SER A 105 18.71 -8.95 -12.57
CA SER A 105 19.10 -9.12 -13.97
C SER A 105 17.97 -8.83 -14.96
N ASN A 106 16.78 -8.51 -14.45
CA ASN A 106 15.63 -8.22 -15.29
C ASN A 106 15.75 -6.82 -15.88
N GLU A 107 15.66 -6.70 -17.21
CA GLU A 107 15.67 -5.41 -17.89
C GLU A 107 14.37 -4.64 -17.59
N PRO A 108 14.43 -3.41 -17.06
CA PRO A 108 13.24 -2.58 -16.90
C PRO A 108 12.70 -2.16 -18.27
N VAL A 109 11.40 -2.34 -18.49
CA VAL A 109 10.73 -2.00 -19.75
C VAL A 109 9.89 -0.74 -19.53
N TYR A 110 9.89 0.17 -20.49
CA TYR A 110 8.99 1.33 -20.48
C TYR A 110 8.05 1.31 -21.69
N LYS A 111 6.83 1.83 -21.51
CA LYS A 111 5.84 2.02 -22.58
C LYS A 111 5.06 3.33 -22.37
N TYR A 112 4.77 4.02 -23.46
CA TYR A 112 3.86 5.17 -23.41
C TYR A 112 2.46 4.71 -23.02
N LEU A 113 1.83 5.43 -22.11
CA LEU A 113 0.44 5.23 -21.76
C LEU A 113 -0.19 6.56 -21.39
N ASP A 114 -1.23 6.94 -22.12
CA ASP A 114 -2.23 7.89 -21.65
C ASP A 114 -3.48 7.12 -21.23
N ILE A 115 -3.78 7.16 -19.93
CA ILE A 115 -4.93 6.43 -19.37
C ILE A 115 -6.27 7.06 -19.78
N THR A 116 -6.24 8.28 -20.33
CA THR A 116 -7.42 8.97 -20.86
C THR A 116 -7.75 8.57 -22.30
N ASP A 117 -6.83 7.88 -23.00
CA ASP A 117 -7.06 7.30 -24.32
C ASP A 117 -7.45 5.81 -24.20
N PRO A 118 -8.70 5.44 -24.51
CA PRO A 118 -9.16 4.06 -24.44
C PRO A 118 -8.35 3.09 -25.31
N ASN A 119 -7.86 3.55 -26.47
CA ASN A 119 -7.11 2.70 -27.39
C ASN A 119 -5.75 2.32 -26.81
N GLY A 120 -5.05 3.28 -26.21
CA GLY A 120 -3.78 3.03 -25.51
C GLY A 120 -3.91 2.00 -24.37
N VAL A 121 -5.05 1.99 -23.66
CA VAL A 121 -5.32 0.99 -22.62
C VAL A 121 -5.52 -0.41 -23.23
N VAL A 122 -6.25 -0.54 -24.34
CA VAL A 122 -6.44 -1.82 -25.04
C VAL A 122 -5.10 -2.39 -25.54
N GLU A 123 -4.23 -1.54 -26.07
CA GLU A 123 -2.88 -1.94 -26.48
C GLU A 123 -2.00 -2.35 -25.30
N LEU A 124 -2.16 -1.72 -24.14
CA LEU A 124 -1.47 -2.11 -22.91
C LEU A 124 -1.97 -3.47 -22.43
N VAL A 125 -3.27 -3.71 -22.43
CA VAL A 125 -3.88 -5.00 -22.05
C VAL A 125 -3.39 -6.10 -22.98
N SER A 126 -3.38 -5.85 -24.29
CA SER A 126 -2.88 -6.81 -25.29
C SER A 126 -1.40 -7.17 -25.05
N PHE A 127 -0.58 -6.17 -24.73
CA PHE A 127 0.81 -6.37 -24.35
C PHE A 127 0.95 -7.15 -23.02
N ALA A 128 0.16 -6.78 -22.01
CA ALA A 128 0.17 -7.37 -20.67
C ALA A 128 -0.26 -8.85 -20.67
N ILE A 129 -1.24 -9.22 -21.49
CA ILE A 129 -1.71 -10.60 -21.65
C ILE A 129 -0.56 -11.50 -22.14
N ASN A 130 0.23 -11.02 -23.10
CA ASN A 130 1.36 -11.78 -23.65
C ASN A 130 2.55 -11.88 -22.68
N GLN A 131 2.66 -10.96 -21.72
CA GLN A 131 3.77 -10.88 -20.76
C GLN A 131 3.46 -11.52 -19.40
N ARG A 132 2.21 -11.97 -19.17
CA ARG A 132 1.69 -12.47 -17.87
C ARG A 132 2.04 -11.54 -16.71
N ILE A 133 1.20 -10.52 -16.49
CA ILE A 133 1.34 -9.60 -15.35
C ILE A 133 0.94 -10.28 -14.04
N ASP A 134 1.84 -10.30 -13.05
CA ASP A 134 1.58 -10.83 -11.71
C ASP A 134 1.03 -9.74 -10.77
N VAL A 135 1.47 -8.49 -10.95
CA VAL A 135 1.09 -7.35 -10.11
C VAL A 135 0.80 -6.13 -10.99
N LEU A 136 -0.36 -5.52 -10.79
CA LEU A 136 -0.74 -4.25 -11.41
C LEU A 136 -0.83 -3.17 -10.34
N ILE A 137 -0.15 -2.05 -10.57
CA ILE A 137 -0.19 -0.86 -9.72
C ILE A 137 -0.89 0.26 -10.50
N ASN A 138 -2.17 0.47 -10.20
CA ASN A 138 -2.97 1.59 -10.73
C ASN A 138 -2.63 2.86 -9.96
N ASN A 139 -1.51 3.49 -10.31
CA ASN A 139 -0.99 4.69 -9.63
C ASN A 139 -1.13 5.97 -10.48
N ALA A 140 -1.44 5.88 -11.77
CA ALA A 140 -1.70 7.06 -12.59
C ALA A 140 -2.91 7.86 -12.05
N GLY A 141 -2.69 9.14 -11.75
CA GLY A 141 -3.75 10.04 -11.30
C GLY A 141 -3.52 11.49 -11.68
N LEU A 142 -4.62 12.24 -11.81
CA LEU A 142 -4.69 13.64 -12.17
C LEU A 142 -5.42 14.40 -11.05
N SER A 143 -4.72 15.26 -10.33
CA SER A 143 -5.35 16.11 -9.32
C SER A 143 -5.75 17.45 -9.95
N MET A 144 -7.04 17.75 -10.00
CA MET A 144 -7.56 19.09 -10.32
C MET A 144 -8.04 19.77 -9.03
N ARG A 145 -7.69 21.04 -8.82
CA ARG A 145 -8.23 21.86 -7.73
C ARG A 145 -9.10 22.97 -8.30
N GLY A 146 -10.37 22.98 -7.92
CA GLY A 146 -11.36 23.96 -8.37
C GLY A 146 -12.68 23.79 -7.62
N SER A 147 -13.54 24.80 -7.70
CA SER A 147 -14.92 24.70 -7.22
C SER A 147 -15.67 23.68 -8.08
N CYS A 148 -16.40 22.77 -7.45
CA CYS A 148 -17.19 21.76 -8.17
C CYS A 148 -18.24 22.38 -9.10
N LYS A 149 -18.71 23.59 -8.81
CA LYS A 149 -19.68 24.31 -9.64
C LYS A 149 -19.05 24.88 -10.91
N ASP A 150 -17.79 25.26 -10.82
CA ASP A 150 -17.08 25.99 -11.87
C ASP A 150 -16.17 25.07 -12.70
N THR A 151 -16.12 23.79 -12.33
CA THR A 151 -15.33 22.78 -13.03
C THR A 151 -16.11 22.29 -14.24
N PRO A 152 -15.58 22.46 -15.47
CA PRO A 152 -16.29 22.01 -16.66
C PRO A 152 -16.33 20.47 -16.75
N MET A 153 -17.33 19.94 -17.46
CA MET A 153 -17.64 18.49 -17.46
C MET A 153 -16.55 17.63 -18.11
N ASP A 154 -15.74 18.20 -18.99
CA ASP A 154 -14.56 17.56 -19.58
C ASP A 154 -13.52 17.21 -18.51
N VAL A 155 -13.32 18.09 -17.53
CA VAL A 155 -12.45 17.87 -16.37
C VAL A 155 -12.98 16.75 -15.49
N HIS A 156 -14.29 16.76 -15.22
CA HIS A 156 -14.94 15.67 -14.47
C HIS A 156 -14.74 14.31 -15.15
N ARG A 157 -14.80 14.28 -16.49
CA ARG A 157 -14.54 13.07 -17.28
C ARG A 157 -13.08 12.62 -17.17
N GLN A 158 -12.12 13.55 -17.22
CA GLN A 158 -10.69 13.22 -17.10
C GLN A 158 -10.32 12.66 -15.72
N VAL A 159 -10.87 13.22 -14.64
CA VAL A 159 -10.58 12.71 -13.28
C VAL A 159 -11.27 11.37 -12.99
N SER A 160 -12.35 11.04 -13.71
CA SER A 160 -13.07 9.77 -13.53
C SER A 160 -12.24 8.53 -13.88
N PHE A 161 -11.20 8.67 -14.71
CA PHE A 161 -10.30 7.56 -15.06
C PHE A 161 -9.38 7.10 -13.91
N GLN A 162 -9.40 7.77 -12.75
CA GLN A 162 -8.67 7.36 -11.54
C GLN A 162 -9.33 6.24 -10.73
N TYR A 163 -10.58 5.87 -11.04
CA TYR A 163 -11.35 4.90 -10.25
C TYR A 163 -11.19 3.43 -10.69
N ILE A 164 -10.20 3.14 -11.54
CA ILE A 164 -9.92 1.80 -12.08
C ILE A 164 -8.63 1.27 -11.46
#